data_AF-A0A6N2RJK2-F1
#
_entry.id   AF-A0A6N2RJK2-F1
#
_cell.length_a   1.000
_cell.length_b   1.000
_cell.length_c   1.000
_cell.angle_alpha   90.00
_cell.angle_beta   90.00
_cell.angle_gamma   90.00
#
_symmetry.space_group_name_H-M   'P 1'
#
loop_
_entity.id
_entity.type
_entity.pdbx_description
1 polymer ?
#
loop_
_entity_poly.entity_id
_entity_poly.type
_entity_poly.pdbx_seq_one_letter_code
_entity_poly.pdbx_strand_id
1 'polypeptide(L)'
;MTKNTVMPCAADFESWTQEDEDKALEAAAEQMKVKHLIKDGSVWFLAPHGHIYKLPLALSIDDFARLSDLQSDTEQIQALKDMLTSFAGKDAVRQLAKEPVMVPMNILTDYGEIISKMQGADLGKSSASASSYAANMATE
;
A
#
# COMPACT_ATOMS: atom_id res chain seq x y z
N MET A 1 -22.93 10.41 -9.35
CA MET A 1 -22.67 9.81 -10.67
C MET A 1 -23.28 8.42 -10.68
N THR A 2 -24.22 8.16 -11.58
CA THR A 2 -24.89 6.88 -11.76
C THR A 2 -23.93 5.87 -12.38
N LYS A 3 -23.51 4.84 -11.63
CA LYS A 3 -22.83 3.68 -12.21
C LYS A 3 -23.85 2.92 -13.06
N ASN A 4 -23.84 3.16 -14.37
CA ASN A 4 -24.51 2.31 -15.34
C ASN A 4 -23.72 1.01 -15.42
N THR A 5 -23.96 0.07 -14.50
CA THR A 5 -23.30 -1.24 -14.52
C THR A 5 -24.06 -2.13 -15.49
N VAL A 6 -23.73 -2.04 -16.78
CA VAL A 6 -24.10 -3.09 -17.73
C VAL A 6 -23.28 -4.32 -17.37
N MET A 7 -23.94 -5.44 -17.10
CA MET A 7 -23.28 -6.72 -16.85
C MET A 7 -22.60 -7.18 -18.15
N PRO A 8 -21.33 -7.62 -18.12
CA PRO A 8 -20.67 -8.19 -19.29
C PRO A 8 -21.41 -9.39 -19.86
N CYS A 9 -21.38 -9.57 -21.17
CA CYS A 9 -21.92 -10.71 -21.90
C CYS A 9 -20.79 -11.62 -22.41
N ALA A 10 -21.13 -12.81 -22.91
CA ALA A 10 -20.15 -13.81 -23.35
C ALA A 10 -19.14 -13.27 -24.39
N ALA A 11 -19.58 -12.40 -25.30
CA ALA A 11 -18.71 -11.81 -26.31
C ALA A 11 -17.60 -10.93 -25.70
N ASP A 12 -17.88 -10.25 -24.58
CA ASP A 12 -16.89 -9.40 -23.91
C ASP A 12 -15.71 -10.23 -23.38
N PHE A 13 -15.97 -11.44 -22.88
CA PHE A 13 -14.94 -12.37 -22.39
C PHE A 13 -14.08 -12.92 -23.53
N GLU A 14 -14.67 -13.23 -24.69
CA GLU A 14 -13.94 -13.75 -25.86
C GLU A 14 -13.07 -12.66 -26.52
N SER A 15 -13.47 -11.40 -26.43
CA SER A 15 -12.70 -10.26 -26.94
C SER A 15 -11.69 -9.69 -25.95
N TRP A 16 -11.67 -10.17 -24.70
CA TRP A 16 -10.81 -9.64 -23.64
C TRP A 16 -9.34 -9.96 -23.92
N THR A 17 -8.53 -8.93 -24.12
CA THR A 17 -7.10 -9.10 -24.41
C THR A 17 -6.23 -8.84 -23.17
N GLN A 18 -4.96 -9.23 -23.24
CA GLN A 18 -3.99 -8.89 -22.20
C GLN A 18 -3.82 -7.37 -22.05
N GLU A 19 -3.92 -6.60 -23.14
CA GLU A 19 -3.85 -5.14 -23.09
C GLU A 19 -5.05 -4.53 -22.34
N ASP A 20 -6.23 -5.13 -22.48
CA ASP A 20 -7.43 -4.72 -21.72
C ASP A 20 -7.28 -5.06 -20.24
N GLU A 21 -6.74 -6.24 -19.92
CA GLU A 21 -6.41 -6.64 -18.55
C GLU A 21 -5.42 -5.67 -17.91
N ASP A 22 -4.31 -5.36 -18.57
CA ASP A 22 -3.27 -4.48 -18.04
C ASP A 22 -3.82 -3.07 -17.77
N LYS A 23 -4.63 -2.52 -18.69
CA LYS A 23 -5.31 -1.23 -18.51
C LYS A 23 -6.32 -1.27 -17.35
N ALA A 24 -7.07 -2.35 -17.21
CA ALA A 24 -8.04 -2.50 -16.14
C ALA A 24 -7.36 -2.59 -14.77
N LEU A 25 -6.25 -3.32 -14.69
CA LEU A 25 -5.42 -3.42 -13.49
C LEU A 25 -4.79 -2.07 -13.12
N GLU A 26 -4.23 -1.34 -14.09
CA GLU A 26 -3.69 0.01 -13.86
C GLU A 26 -4.78 0.95 -13.35
N ALA A 27 -5.95 0.98 -14.02
CA ALA A 27 -7.07 1.81 -13.60
C ALA A 27 -7.61 1.44 -12.20
N ALA A 28 -7.59 0.16 -11.83
CA ALA A 28 -7.95 -0.29 -10.50
C ALA A 28 -6.90 0.12 -9.45
N ALA A 29 -5.61 0.04 -9.78
CA ALA A 29 -4.52 0.47 -8.91
C ALA A 29 -4.53 1.99 -8.67
N GLU A 30 -4.78 2.80 -9.71
CA GLU A 30 -4.91 4.26 -9.60
C GLU A 30 -6.01 4.67 -8.60
N GLN A 31 -7.12 3.93 -8.56
CA GLN A 31 -8.22 4.18 -7.61
C GLN A 31 -7.85 3.89 -6.16
N MET A 32 -6.77 3.14 -5.92
CA MET A 32 -6.28 2.78 -4.58
C MET A 32 -5.10 3.63 -4.11
N LYS A 33 -4.62 4.57 -4.94
CA LYS A 33 -3.50 5.44 -4.58
C LYS A 33 -3.84 6.30 -3.37
N VAL A 34 -2.88 6.39 -2.46
CA VAL A 34 -2.94 7.29 -1.32
C VAL A 34 -2.14 8.55 -1.65
N LYS A 35 -2.63 9.70 -1.18
CA LYS A 35 -1.85 10.95 -1.23
C LYS A 35 -1.25 11.18 0.14
N HIS A 36 -0.05 11.75 0.20
CA HIS A 36 0.56 12.09 1.48
C HIS A 36 1.10 13.52 1.50
N LEU A 37 1.23 14.06 2.72
CA LEU A 37 1.95 15.31 2.99
C LEU A 37 2.70 15.22 4.31
N ILE A 38 3.77 15.99 4.42
CA ILE A 38 4.58 16.08 5.64
C ILE A 38 4.25 17.41 6.32
N LYS A 39 3.81 17.34 7.58
CA LYS A 39 3.43 18.52 8.37
C LYS A 39 3.52 18.24 9.87
N ASP A 40 4.05 19.19 10.63
CA ASP A 40 4.12 19.17 12.10
C ASP A 40 4.79 17.90 12.65
N GLY A 41 5.92 17.49 12.05
CA GLY A 41 6.68 16.31 12.47
C GLY A 41 5.97 14.97 12.22
N SER A 42 4.95 14.96 11.37
CA SER A 42 4.16 13.78 11.02
C SER A 42 3.98 13.67 9.51
N VAL A 43 3.68 12.46 9.05
CA VAL A 43 3.14 12.20 7.71
C VAL A 43 1.64 12.01 7.83
N TRP A 44 0.91 12.63 6.90
CA TRP A 44 -0.54 12.53 6.81
C TRP A 44 -0.90 11.88 5.48
N PHE A 45 -1.68 10.81 5.53
CA PHE A 45 -2.16 10.07 4.36
C PHE A 45 -3.63 10.33 4.13
N LEU A 46 -4.01 10.67 2.90
CA LEU A 46 -5.38 10.78 2.44
C LEU A 46 -5.70 9.55 1.57
N ALA A 47 -6.58 8.69 2.08
CA ALA A 47 -7.08 7.54 1.34
C ALA A 47 -8.12 7.95 0.28
N PRO A 48 -8.35 7.11 -0.75
CA PRO A 48 -9.32 7.38 -1.81
C PRO A 48 -10.74 7.70 -1.31
N HIS A 49 -11.16 7.10 -0.19
CA HIS A 49 -12.47 7.32 0.42
C HIS A 49 -12.54 8.57 1.32
N GLY A 50 -11.48 9.37 1.38
CA GLY A 50 -11.43 10.62 2.14
C GLY A 50 -11.00 10.47 3.60
N HIS A 51 -10.72 9.26 4.08
CA HIS A 51 -10.15 9.05 5.40
C HIS A 51 -8.71 9.56 5.48
N ILE A 52 -8.37 10.16 6.62
CA ILE A 52 -7.03 10.73 6.86
C ILE A 52 -6.35 9.95 7.99
N TYR A 53 -5.13 9.48 7.73
CA TYR A 53 -4.31 8.74 8.68
C TYR A 53 -3.06 9.54 9.02
N LYS A 54 -2.67 9.50 10.30
CA LYS A 54 -1.48 10.20 10.81
C LYS A 54 -0.46 9.19 11.30
N LEU A 55 0.77 9.28 10.80
CA LEU A 55 1.92 8.52 11.27
C LEU A 55 3.06 9.46 11.71
N PRO A 56 3.83 9.11 12.75
CA PRO A 56 4.94 9.95 13.23
C PRO A 56 6.11 9.93 12.23
N LEU A 57 6.88 11.01 12.10
CA LEU A 57 8.18 10.94 11.41
C LEU A 57 9.30 10.42 12.32
N ALA A 58 9.24 10.76 13.61
CA ALA A 58 10.18 10.29 14.61
C ALA A 58 9.77 8.90 15.12
N LEU A 59 10.17 7.86 14.41
CA LEU A 59 9.98 6.47 14.86
C LEU A 59 10.89 6.15 16.04
N SER A 60 10.35 5.44 17.03
CA SER A 60 11.17 4.80 18.04
C SER A 60 11.93 3.60 17.43
N ILE A 61 13.04 3.19 18.06
CA ILE A 61 13.80 2.00 17.65
C ILE A 61 12.89 0.77 17.67
N ASP A 62 12.03 0.65 18.68
CA ASP A 62 11.11 -0.48 18.84
C ASP A 62 10.06 -0.52 17.72
N ASP A 63 9.51 0.63 17.32
CA ASP A 63 8.56 0.71 16.21
C ASP A 63 9.22 0.41 14.87
N PHE A 64 10.46 0.86 14.69
CA PHE A 64 11.23 0.58 13.49
C PHE A 64 11.58 -0.91 13.34
N ALA A 65 12.08 -1.54 14.40
CA ALA A 65 12.39 -2.97 14.42
C ALA A 65 11.13 -3.80 14.13
N ARG A 66 10.02 -3.44 14.77
CA ARG A 66 8.73 -4.08 14.54
C ARG A 66 8.29 -4.00 13.09
N LEU A 67 8.50 -2.89 12.36
CA LEU A 67 8.14 -2.79 10.94
C LEU A 67 9.11 -3.55 10.01
N SER A 68 10.37 -3.66 10.40
CA SER A 68 11.44 -4.26 9.59
C SER A 68 11.37 -5.78 9.56
N ASP A 69 10.96 -6.41 10.67
CA ASP A 69 10.97 -7.86 10.83
C ASP A 69 9.75 -8.58 10.22
N LEU A 70 8.73 -7.83 9.79
CA LEU A 70 7.46 -8.40 9.31
C LEU A 70 7.63 -9.06 7.94
N GLN A 71 7.18 -10.31 7.85
CA GLN A 71 7.32 -11.14 6.63
C GLN A 71 6.01 -11.25 5.85
N SER A 72 4.87 -11.10 6.52
CA SER A 72 3.54 -11.25 5.89
C SER A 72 2.74 -9.95 5.87
N ASP A 73 1.85 -9.83 4.88
CA ASP A 73 0.95 -8.67 4.76
C ASP A 73 0.02 -8.51 5.96
N THR A 74 -0.38 -9.62 6.61
CA THR A 74 -1.25 -9.57 7.79
C THR A 74 -0.53 -8.96 8.98
N GLU A 75 0.74 -9.34 9.19
CA GLU A 75 1.59 -8.78 10.25
C GLU A 75 1.86 -7.28 10.00
N GLN A 76 2.16 -6.92 8.74
CA GLN A 76 2.35 -5.53 8.32
C GLN A 76 1.12 -4.66 8.60
N ILE A 77 -0.06 -5.13 8.20
CA ILE A 77 -1.32 -4.42 8.44
C ILE A 77 -1.60 -4.32 9.95
N GLN A 78 -1.30 -5.36 10.74
CA GLN A 78 -1.48 -5.30 12.19
C GLN A 78 -0.53 -4.27 12.83
N ALA A 79 0.74 -4.24 12.43
CA ALA A 79 1.69 -3.24 12.91
C ALA A 79 1.24 -1.81 12.56
N LEU A 80 0.69 -1.58 11.36
CA LEU A 80 0.09 -0.30 10.98
C LEU A 80 -1.08 0.06 11.90
N LYS A 81 -1.98 -0.89 12.19
CA LYS A 81 -3.12 -0.65 13.11
C LYS A 81 -2.65 -0.30 14.51
N ASP A 82 -1.59 -0.95 15.00
CA ASP A 82 -1.02 -0.67 16.31
C ASP A 82 -0.41 0.73 16.36
N MET A 83 0.33 1.13 15.31
CA MET A 83 0.83 2.50 15.18
C MET A 83 -0.30 3.53 15.13
N LEU A 84 -1.31 3.31 14.29
CA LEU A 84 -2.46 4.22 14.22
C LEU A 84 -3.19 4.32 15.56
N THR A 85 -3.32 3.22 16.30
CA THR A 85 -3.88 3.23 17.65
C THR A 85 -3.08 4.17 18.56
N SER A 86 -1.76 4.09 18.53
CA SER A 86 -0.86 4.91 19.36
C SER A 86 -0.85 6.39 18.97
N PHE A 87 -0.90 6.72 17.67
CA PHE A 87 -0.66 8.09 17.17
C PHE A 87 -1.90 8.83 16.67
N ALA A 88 -2.95 8.12 16.28
CA ALA A 88 -4.19 8.66 15.72
C ALA A 88 -5.46 8.20 16.46
N GLY A 89 -5.34 7.25 17.39
CA GLY A 89 -6.43 6.71 18.18
C GLY A 89 -7.24 5.60 17.48
N LYS A 90 -8.15 5.00 18.24
CA LYS A 90 -8.93 3.81 17.81
C LYS A 90 -9.86 4.08 16.61
N ASP A 91 -10.24 5.32 16.37
CA ASP A 91 -11.10 5.69 15.22
C ASP A 91 -10.41 5.48 13.88
N ALA A 92 -9.12 5.82 13.80
CA ALA A 92 -8.32 5.60 12.59
C ALA A 92 -8.27 4.10 12.24
N VAL A 93 -8.12 3.22 13.24
CA VAL A 93 -8.12 1.76 13.02
C VAL A 93 -9.47 1.25 12.53
N ARG A 94 -10.57 1.76 13.10
CA ARG A 94 -11.93 1.37 12.67
C ARG A 94 -12.21 1.77 11.23
N GLN A 95 -11.68 2.91 10.78
CA GLN A 95 -11.79 3.35 9.39
C GLN A 95 -10.88 2.52 8.49
N LEU A 96 -9.61 2.33 8.87
CA LEU A 96 -8.66 1.53 8.10
C LEU A 96 -9.15 0.09 7.88
N ALA A 97 -9.80 -0.52 8.86
CA ALA A 97 -10.37 -1.86 8.75
C ALA A 97 -11.48 -1.99 7.69
N LYS A 98 -12.02 -0.88 7.18
CA LYS A 98 -13.03 -0.83 6.12
C LYS A 98 -12.44 -0.46 4.76
N GLU A 99 -11.16 -0.10 4.71
CA GLU A 99 -10.49 0.21 3.45
C GLU A 99 -10.17 -1.08 2.67
N PRO A 100 -10.11 -1.02 1.33
CA PRO A 100 -9.52 -2.08 0.53
C PRO A 100 -8.08 -2.35 0.97
N VAL A 101 -7.65 -3.62 0.98
CA VAL A 101 -6.32 -4.04 1.47
C VAL A 101 -5.15 -3.29 0.81
N MET A 102 -5.29 -2.87 -0.46
CA MET A 102 -4.23 -2.11 -1.13
C MET A 102 -3.99 -0.74 -0.48
N VAL A 103 -4.98 -0.13 0.17
CA VAL A 103 -4.82 1.18 0.83
C VAL A 103 -3.84 1.12 2.02
N PRO A 104 -4.00 0.25 3.04
CA PRO A 104 -3.01 0.13 4.11
C PRO A 104 -1.63 -0.29 3.60
N MET A 105 -1.56 -1.12 2.55
CA MET A 105 -0.27 -1.48 1.94
C MET A 105 0.40 -0.27 1.27
N ASN A 106 -0.35 0.53 0.51
CA ASN A 106 0.16 1.77 -0.09
C ASN A 106 0.62 2.78 0.98
N ILE A 107 -0.10 2.87 2.11
CA ILE A 107 0.33 3.70 3.26
C ILE A 107 1.68 3.21 3.80
N LEU A 108 1.84 1.90 4.00
CA LEU A 108 3.09 1.31 4.51
C LEU A 108 4.27 1.53 3.56
N THR A 109 4.06 1.32 2.26
CA THR A 109 5.06 1.54 1.22
C THR A 109 5.51 3.00 1.20
N ASP A 110 4.57 3.93 1.04
CA ASP A 110 4.87 5.37 1.01
C ASP A 110 5.55 5.82 2.31
N TYR A 111 5.08 5.32 3.45
CA TYR A 111 5.66 5.66 4.74
C TYR A 111 7.10 5.17 4.86
N GLY A 112 7.37 3.92 4.46
CA GLY A 112 8.73 3.38 4.39
C GLY A 112 9.65 4.24 3.53
N GLU A 113 9.22 4.62 2.33
CA GLU A 113 9.99 5.51 1.46
C GLU A 113 10.29 6.88 2.09
N ILE A 114 9.31 7.46 2.79
CA ILE A 114 9.49 8.76 3.44
C ILE A 114 10.54 8.67 4.55
N ILE A 115 10.50 7.61 5.36
CA ILE A 115 11.49 7.41 6.42
C ILE A 115 12.88 7.15 5.82
N SER A 116 13.00 6.38 4.73
CA SER A 116 14.26 6.23 3.98
C SER A 116 14.85 7.56 3.54
N LYS A 117 14.01 8.38 2.89
CA LYS A 117 14.41 9.70 2.40
C LYS A 117 14.85 10.61 3.55
N MET A 118 14.18 10.54 4.70
CA MET A 118 14.52 11.34 5.89
C MET A 118 15.86 10.96 6.51
N GLN A 119 16.21 9.67 6.55
CA GLN A 119 17.43 9.18 7.19
C GLN A 119 18.68 9.32 6.30
N GLY A 120 18.52 9.72 5.03
CA GLY A 120 19.61 9.73 4.05
C GLY A 120 20.14 8.33 3.72
N ALA A 121 19.38 7.28 4.10
CA ALA A 121 19.70 5.88 3.90
C ALA A 121 18.44 5.18 3.38
N ASP A 122 18.59 4.39 2.32
CA ASP A 122 17.52 3.51 1.84
C ASP A 122 17.18 2.54 2.98
N LEU A 123 15.95 2.56 3.50
CA LEU A 123 15.47 1.56 4.47
C LEU A 123 15.26 0.22 3.76
N GLY A 124 16.32 -0.34 3.19
CA GLY A 124 16.47 -1.75 2.80
C GLY A 124 15.26 -2.46 2.20
N LYS A 125 14.39 -1.78 1.43
CA LYS A 125 13.29 -2.39 0.69
C LYS A 125 13.12 -1.74 -0.69
N SER A 126 14.22 -1.69 -1.43
CA SER A 126 14.20 -1.37 -2.86
C SER A 126 15.10 -2.39 -3.59
N SER A 127 14.48 -3.44 -4.17
CA SER A 127 14.92 -4.26 -5.33
C SER A 127 14.90 -5.80 -5.21
N ALA A 128 14.61 -6.42 -4.07
CA ALA A 128 14.64 -7.91 -3.98
C ALA A 128 13.33 -8.65 -4.37
N SER A 129 12.35 -7.98 -4.99
CA SER A 129 11.10 -8.66 -5.42
C SER A 129 10.73 -8.43 -6.89
N ALA A 130 11.67 -7.95 -7.71
CA ALA A 130 11.56 -8.03 -9.16
C ALA A 130 12.64 -8.99 -9.69
N SER A 131 12.19 -10.14 -10.19
CA SER A 131 12.96 -11.19 -10.90
C SER A 131 13.49 -12.36 -10.07
N SER A 132 12.57 -13.25 -9.68
CA SER A 132 12.84 -14.69 -9.61
C SER A 132 12.01 -15.44 -10.66
N TYR A 133 12.05 -14.99 -11.92
CA TYR A 133 11.60 -15.76 -13.08
C TYR A 133 12.58 -15.55 -14.25
N ALA A 134 13.85 -15.89 -14.04
CA ALA A 134 14.85 -16.02 -15.12
C ALA A 134 16.04 -16.88 -14.70
N ALA A 135 15.81 -18.07 -14.12
CA ALA A 135 16.86 -19.06 -13.94
C ALA A 135 16.24 -20.44 -13.68
N ASN A 136 15.74 -21.09 -14.73
CA ASN A 136 15.59 -22.55 -14.83
C ASN A 136 15.20 -22.95 -16.26
N MET A 137 15.97 -22.52 -17.26
CA MET A 137 15.95 -23.06 -18.63
C MET A 137 17.34 -22.84 -19.25
N ALA A 138 18.38 -23.43 -18.67
CA ALA A 138 19.71 -23.52 -19.29
C ALA A 138 20.57 -24.59 -18.59
N THR A 139 20.06 -25.80 -18.46
CA THR A 139 20.88 -27.02 -18.30
C THR A 139 20.12 -28.18 -18.92
N GLU A 140 20.33 -28.38 -20.22
CA GLU A 140 20.61 -29.67 -20.89
C GLU A 140 21.04 -29.43 -22.33
#